data_AF-A0A9W6XUX8-F1
#
_entry.id   AF-A0A9W6XUX8-F1
#
_cell.length_a   1.000
_cell.length_b   1.000
_cell.length_c   1.000
_cell.angle_alpha   90.00
_cell.angle_beta   90.00
_cell.angle_gamma   90.00
#
_symmetry.space_group_name_H-M   'P 1'
#
loop_
_entity.id
_entity.type
_entity.pdbx_description
1 polymer ?
#
loop_
_entity_poly.entity_id
_entity_poly.type
_entity_poly.pdbx_seq_one_letter_code
_entity_poly.pdbx_strand_id
1 'polypeptide(L)'
;MDSYNYTPRKFDEEISNNSLADDPLDDLRLRYIASANALISSEEASNEFDHEGPEVPFEDYAHELAFLPDLTMPASTTLDYDGDNVKNPALDPIAQLKLVETLRKHEKIMISSGNALPPPTTCDRKSTLD
;
A
#
# COMPACT_ATOMS: atom_id res chain seq x y z
N MET A 1 7.83 47.03 50.90
CA MET A 1 8.12 45.86 50.05
C MET A 1 9.45 45.31 50.50
N ASP A 2 9.44 44.03 50.84
CA ASP A 2 10.40 43.26 51.66
C ASP A 2 11.78 43.12 50.96
N SER A 3 12.91 43.21 51.67
CA SER A 3 13.69 42.07 52.21
C SER A 3 13.84 40.91 51.20
N TYR A 4 15.02 40.43 50.78
CA TYR A 4 16.15 39.94 51.56
C TYR A 4 17.46 39.85 50.75
N ASN A 5 18.55 40.14 51.45
CA ASN A 5 19.95 39.69 51.35
C ASN A 5 20.42 38.82 50.17
N TYR A 6 21.36 39.40 49.42
CA TYR A 6 22.41 38.73 48.66
C TYR A 6 23.32 37.92 49.61
N THR A 7 23.46 36.61 49.36
CA THR A 7 24.60 35.82 49.86
C THR A 7 25.42 35.29 48.69
N PRO A 8 26.76 35.44 48.70
CA PRO A 8 27.56 35.29 47.49
C PRO A 8 28.01 33.85 47.28
N ARG A 9 28.03 33.47 46.00
CA ARG A 9 28.71 32.30 45.43
C ARG A 9 30.17 32.19 45.89
N LYS A 10 30.58 30.97 46.28
CA LYS A 10 31.97 30.47 46.39
C LYS A 10 31.91 28.94 46.37
N PHE A 11 32.68 28.14 45.63
CA PHE A 11 33.71 28.25 44.58
C PHE A 11 33.69 26.83 43.94
N ASP A 12 33.45 26.68 42.65
CA ASP A 12 34.44 26.52 41.56
C ASP A 12 34.70 25.03 41.23
N GLU A 13 34.79 24.76 39.93
CA GLU A 13 35.61 23.68 39.32
C GLU A 13 35.06 22.23 39.46
N GLU A 14 34.91 21.38 38.43
CA GLU A 14 35.41 21.36 37.06
C GLU A 14 34.53 20.48 36.15
N ILE A 15 34.36 20.95 34.91
CA ILE A 15 34.38 20.20 33.64
C ILE A 15 33.46 18.96 33.53
N SER A 16 32.29 19.18 32.92
CA SER A 16 31.76 18.22 31.94
C SER A 16 30.98 18.97 30.86
N ASN A 17 31.72 19.80 30.13
CA ASN A 17 31.23 20.32 28.85
C ASN A 17 31.82 19.42 27.77
N ASN A 18 31.03 18.48 27.27
CA ASN A 18 30.95 18.28 25.83
C ASN A 18 29.48 18.01 25.50
N SER A 19 28.84 19.14 25.17
CA SER A 19 27.56 19.34 24.48
C SER A 19 26.95 18.05 23.92
N LEU A 20 25.91 17.59 24.61
CA LEU A 20 24.98 16.61 24.08
C LEU A 20 24.06 17.34 23.09
N ALA A 21 24.52 17.44 21.84
CA ALA A 21 23.75 17.81 20.66
C ALA A 21 22.71 18.93 20.85
N ASP A 22 23.17 20.19 20.88
CA ASP A 22 22.27 21.35 20.88
C ASP A 22 21.54 21.56 19.53
N ASP A 23 21.96 20.86 18.46
CA ASP A 23 21.26 20.80 17.18
C ASP A 23 20.67 19.39 16.93
N PRO A 24 19.34 19.23 16.83
CA PRO A 24 18.72 17.93 16.50
C PRO A 24 19.19 17.37 15.15
N LEU A 25 19.71 18.20 14.24
CA LEU A 25 20.27 17.73 12.97
C LEU A 25 21.61 17.03 13.16
N ASP A 26 22.42 17.46 14.13
CA ASP A 26 23.72 16.86 14.41
C ASP A 26 23.57 15.51 15.13
N ASP A 27 22.58 15.35 16.02
CA ASP A 27 22.22 14.05 16.60
C ASP A 27 21.80 13.06 15.51
N LEU A 28 20.93 13.50 14.58
CA LEU A 28 20.48 12.67 13.46
C LEU A 28 21.63 12.27 12.54
N ARG A 29 22.53 13.21 12.22
CA ARG A 29 23.73 12.95 11.41
C ARG A 29 24.64 11.92 12.07
N LEU A 30 24.87 12.06 13.38
CA LEU A 30 25.72 11.15 14.13
C LEU A 30 25.11 9.75 14.19
N ARG A 31 23.79 9.66 14.42
CA ARG A 31 23.03 8.39 14.41
C ARG A 31 23.11 7.68 13.06
N TYR A 32 22.97 8.43 11.97
CA TYR A 32 23.06 7.90 10.61
C TYR A 32 24.46 7.37 10.28
N ILE A 33 25.50 8.10 10.67
CA ILE A 33 26.89 7.66 10.47
C ILE A 33 27.17 6.39 11.29
N ALA A 34 26.69 6.34 12.53
CA ALA A 34 26.84 5.16 13.38
C ALA A 34 26.13 3.92 12.81
N SER A 35 24.90 4.06 12.29
CA SER A 35 24.17 2.94 11.68
C SER A 35 24.79 2.47 10.36
N ALA A 36 25.24 3.40 9.51
CA ALA A 36 25.94 3.06 8.27
C ALA A 36 27.25 2.31 8.55
N ASN A 37 28.04 2.79 9.51
CA ASN A 37 29.29 2.12 9.90
C ASN A 37 29.04 0.73 10.53
N ALA A 38 27.95 0.55 11.28
CA ALA A 38 27.59 -0.76 11.82
C ALA A 38 27.21 -1.77 10.72
N LEU A 39 26.53 -1.31 9.66
CA LEU A 39 26.20 -2.13 8.50
C LEU A 39 27.46 -2.48 7.68
N ILE A 40 28.37 -1.52 7.51
CA ILE A 40 29.60 -1.71 6.74
C ILE A 40 30.62 -2.57 7.51
N SER A 41 30.68 -2.44 8.84
CA SER A 41 31.57 -3.24 9.70
C SER A 41 31.03 -4.65 9.97
N SER A 42 29.76 -4.91 9.65
CA SER A 42 29.19 -6.26 9.62
C SER A 42 29.53 -6.92 8.27
N GLU A 43 30.80 -7.24 8.06
CA GLU A 43 31.30 -8.08 6.95
C GLU A 43 30.83 -9.53 7.09
N GLU A 44 29.52 -9.76 7.32
CA GLU A 44 28.89 -11.08 7.37
C GLU A 44 27.35 -10.95 7.47
N ALA A 45 26.74 -10.04 6.70
CA ALA A 45 25.34 -10.22 6.33
C ALA A 45 25.35 -11.09 5.07
N SER A 46 25.35 -12.41 5.27
CA SER A 46 25.01 -13.35 4.22
C SER A 46 23.74 -12.83 3.53
N ASN A 47 23.83 -12.65 2.22
CA ASN A 47 22.69 -12.33 1.37
C ASN A 47 21.80 -13.58 1.23
N GLU A 48 21.41 -14.20 2.35
CA GLU A 48 20.62 -15.43 2.41
C GLU A 48 19.13 -15.11 2.27
N PHE A 49 18.81 -14.42 1.17
CA PHE A 49 17.45 -14.27 0.66
C PHE A 49 17.41 -14.65 -0.84
N ASP A 50 18.24 -15.62 -1.24
CA ASP A 50 18.02 -16.36 -2.48
C ASP A 50 16.83 -17.30 -2.26
N HIS A 51 15.63 -16.72 -2.30
CA HIS A 51 14.45 -17.50 -2.61
C HIS A 51 14.56 -17.88 -4.09
N GLU A 52 15.09 -19.07 -4.34
CA GLU A 52 14.94 -19.78 -5.61
C GLU A 52 13.43 -19.95 -5.84
N GLY A 53 12.83 -18.94 -6.47
CA GLY A 53 11.46 -18.99 -6.92
C GLY A 53 11.32 -20.14 -7.92
N PRO A 54 10.14 -20.74 -8.08
CA PRO A 54 9.94 -21.75 -9.11
C PRO A 54 10.47 -21.24 -10.46
N GLU A 55 11.40 -21.97 -11.09
CA GLU A 55 11.79 -21.77 -12.49
C GLU A 55 10.58 -22.15 -13.36
N VAL A 56 9.58 -21.28 -13.41
CA VAL A 56 8.50 -21.41 -14.38
C VAL A 56 9.09 -20.96 -15.71
N PRO A 57 9.13 -21.82 -16.75
CA PRO A 57 9.57 -21.40 -18.07
C PRO A 57 8.71 -20.22 -18.52
N PHE A 58 9.36 -19.09 -18.86
CA PHE A 58 8.69 -17.83 -19.21
C PHE A 58 7.74 -17.96 -20.40
N GLU A 59 7.89 -19.03 -21.18
CA GLU A 59 7.03 -19.40 -22.30
C GLU A 59 5.58 -19.66 -21.85
N ASP A 60 5.36 -20.23 -20.67
CA ASP A 60 4.00 -20.51 -20.17
C ASP A 60 3.31 -19.22 -19.69
N TYR A 61 4.07 -18.27 -19.15
CA TYR A 61 3.55 -16.99 -18.66
C TYR A 61 2.97 -16.13 -19.80
N ALA A 62 3.54 -16.18 -21.01
CA ALA A 62 2.99 -15.47 -22.17
C ALA A 62 1.61 -16.01 -22.58
N HIS A 63 1.39 -17.33 -22.46
CA HIS A 63 0.11 -17.97 -22.76
C HIS A 63 -0.94 -17.66 -21.69
N GLU A 64 -0.55 -17.54 -20.41
CA GLU A 64 -1.45 -17.11 -19.33
C GLU A 64 -1.92 -15.65 -19.51
N LEU A 65 -1.06 -14.78 -20.06
CA LEU A 65 -1.42 -13.40 -20.35
C LEU A 65 -2.22 -13.21 -21.65
N ALA A 66 -2.28 -14.22 -22.53
CA ALA A 66 -3.04 -14.14 -23.80
C ALA A 66 -4.56 -14.03 -23.61
N PHE A 67 -5.06 -14.32 -22.40
CA PHE A 67 -6.47 -14.18 -22.02
C PHE A 67 -6.81 -12.79 -21.48
N LEU A 68 -5.83 -11.92 -21.26
CA LEU A 68 -6.12 -10.56 -20.82
C LEU A 68 -6.78 -9.81 -21.99
N PRO A 69 -7.96 -9.19 -21.76
CA PRO A 69 -8.55 -8.32 -22.77
C PRO A 69 -7.57 -7.18 -23.08
N ASP A 70 -7.56 -6.74 -24.33
CA ASP A 70 -6.75 -5.59 -24.74
C ASP A 70 -7.14 -4.35 -23.93
N LEU A 71 -6.31 -3.99 -22.96
CA LEU A 71 -6.51 -2.86 -22.06
C LEU A 71 -6.37 -1.51 -22.76
N THR A 72 -5.84 -1.48 -23.99
CA THR A 72 -5.71 -0.25 -24.79
C THR A 72 -7.02 0.14 -25.47
N MET A 73 -7.97 -0.79 -25.56
CA MET A 73 -9.29 -0.55 -26.14
C MET A 73 -10.30 -0.26 -25.01
N PRO A 74 -10.88 0.96 -24.95
CA PRO A 74 -11.88 1.27 -23.94
C PRO A 74 -13.14 0.42 -24.17
N ALA A 75 -13.39 -0.56 -23.30
CA ALA A 75 -14.65 -1.27 -23.28
C ALA A 75 -15.76 -0.31 -22.82
N SER A 76 -16.56 0.17 -23.76
CA SER A 76 -17.74 0.99 -23.47
C SER A 76 -18.79 0.11 -22.79
N THR A 77 -18.83 0.15 -21.47
CA THR A 77 -19.84 -0.52 -20.66
C THR A 77 -20.96 0.47 -20.37
N THR A 78 -22.21 0.08 -20.59
CA THR A 78 -23.39 0.90 -20.26
C THR A 78 -24.25 0.12 -19.28
N LEU A 79 -24.65 0.74 -18.17
CA LEU A 79 -25.47 0.10 -17.16
C LEU A 79 -26.96 0.28 -17.49
N ASP A 80 -27.71 -0.83 -17.47
CA ASP A 80 -29.17 -0.79 -17.61
C ASP A 80 -29.83 -0.53 -16.25
N TYR A 81 -30.26 0.73 -16.04
CA TYR A 81 -30.95 1.14 -14.82
C TYR A 81 -32.45 0.79 -14.82
N ASP A 82 -32.99 0.34 -15.95
CA ASP A 82 -34.37 -0.10 -16.07
C ASP A 82 -34.52 -1.62 -15.98
N GLY A 83 -33.41 -2.34 -15.81
CA GLY A 83 -33.39 -3.79 -15.61
C GLY A 83 -34.12 -4.24 -14.34
N ASP A 84 -34.60 -5.49 -14.36
CA ASP A 84 -35.39 -6.05 -13.26
C ASP A 84 -34.62 -6.09 -11.92
N ASN A 85 -33.30 -6.18 -11.97
CA ASN A 85 -32.43 -6.16 -10.79
C ASN A 85 -32.35 -4.78 -10.10
N VAL A 86 -32.76 -3.70 -10.79
CA VAL A 86 -32.76 -2.33 -10.26
C VAL A 86 -34.16 -1.92 -9.80
N LYS A 87 -35.21 -2.48 -10.43
CA LYS A 87 -36.61 -2.22 -10.09
C LYS A 87 -37.03 -3.02 -8.85
N ASN A 88 -37.35 -2.32 -7.77
CA ASN A 88 -37.89 -2.95 -6.57
C ASN A 88 -39.34 -2.52 -6.33
N PRO A 89 -40.33 -3.43 -6.47
CA PRO A 89 -41.75 -3.09 -6.27
C PRO A 89 -42.10 -2.74 -4.82
N ALA A 90 -41.23 -3.05 -3.85
CA ALA A 90 -41.41 -2.68 -2.46
C ALA A 90 -40.91 -1.26 -2.13
N LEU A 91 -40.22 -0.59 -3.05
CA LEU A 91 -39.76 0.80 -2.86
C LEU A 91 -40.84 1.80 -3.26
N ASP A 92 -40.95 2.87 -2.47
CA ASP A 92 -41.70 4.07 -2.86
C ASP A 92 -41.12 4.66 -4.18
N PRO A 93 -41.95 5.23 -5.08
CA PRO A 93 -41.46 5.78 -6.34
C PRO A 93 -40.35 6.83 -6.20
N ILE A 94 -40.39 7.64 -5.13
CA ILE A 94 -39.36 8.64 -4.87
C ILE A 94 -38.05 7.96 -4.44
N ALA A 95 -38.15 6.88 -3.65
CA ALA A 95 -36.99 6.09 -3.25
C ALA A 95 -36.34 5.37 -4.43
N GLN A 96 -37.15 4.81 -5.34
CA GLN A 96 -36.66 4.20 -6.58
C GLN A 96 -35.93 5.22 -7.47
N LEU A 97 -36.48 6.43 -7.62
CA LEU A 97 -35.81 7.50 -8.38
C LEU A 97 -34.47 7.90 -7.77
N LYS A 98 -34.40 8.06 -6.44
CA LYS A 98 -33.15 8.40 -5.73
C LYS A 98 -32.09 7.29 -5.86
N LEU A 99 -32.51 6.03 -5.85
CA LEU A 99 -31.63 4.90 -6.10
C LEU A 99 -31.02 5.01 -7.51
N VAL A 100 -31.86 5.14 -8.53
CA VAL A 100 -31.40 5.26 -9.93
C VAL A 100 -30.48 6.47 -10.13
N GLU A 101 -30.81 7.60 -9.53
CA GLU A 101 -29.95 8.80 -9.55
C GLU A 101 -28.58 8.54 -8.92
N THR A 102 -28.54 7.86 -7.78
CA THR A 102 -27.30 7.49 -7.09
C THR A 102 -26.46 6.53 -7.92
N LEU A 103 -27.10 5.53 -8.57
CA LEU A 103 -26.40 4.57 -9.41
C LEU A 103 -25.84 5.23 -10.69
N ARG A 104 -26.60 6.14 -11.33
CA ARG A 104 -26.11 6.94 -12.46
C ARG A 104 -24.94 7.83 -12.07
N LYS A 105 -25.01 8.48 -10.91
CA LYS A 105 -23.92 9.35 -10.42
C LYS A 105 -22.60 8.60 -10.24
N HIS A 106 -22.64 7.31 -9.90
CA HIS A 106 -21.44 6.49 -9.64
C HIS A 106 -21.13 5.50 -10.76
N GLU A 107 -21.73 5.65 -11.94
CA GLU A 107 -21.57 4.73 -13.08
C GLU A 107 -20.10 4.46 -13.43
N LYS A 108 -19.29 5.52 -13.52
CA LYS A 108 -17.87 5.40 -13.85
C LYS A 108 -17.10 4.54 -12.84
N ILE A 109 -17.41 4.71 -11.55
CA ILE A 109 -16.75 3.92 -10.48
C ILE A 109 -17.19 2.47 -10.59
N MET A 110 -18.48 2.20 -10.82
CA MET A 110 -19.01 0.85 -10.97
C MET A 110 -18.37 0.12 -12.17
N ILE A 111 -18.26 0.81 -13.30
CA ILE A 111 -17.61 0.26 -14.51
C ILE A 111 -16.12 0.02 -14.26
N SER A 112 -15.41 0.99 -13.69
CA SER A 112 -13.98 0.85 -13.39
C SER A 112 -13.69 -0.17 -12.28
N SER A 113 -14.65 -0.42 -11.39
CA SER A 113 -14.57 -1.48 -10.38
C SER A 113 -14.90 -2.87 -10.91
N GLY A 114 -15.19 -2.98 -12.23
CA GLY A 114 -15.49 -4.22 -12.90
C GLY A 114 -14.57 -5.33 -12.40
N ASN A 115 -15.18 -6.35 -11.79
CA ASN A 115 -14.48 -7.51 -11.29
C ASN A 115 -13.67 -8.11 -12.44
N ALA A 116 -12.37 -7.86 -12.46
CA ALA A 116 -11.38 -8.54 -13.27
C ALA A 116 -11.15 -9.96 -12.72
N LEU A 117 -12.24 -10.66 -12.38
CA LEU A 117 -12.14 -12.02 -11.90
C LEU A 117 -11.62 -12.86 -13.07
N PRO A 118 -10.48 -13.55 -12.91
CA PRO A 118 -10.03 -14.46 -13.94
C PRO A 118 -11.14 -15.48 -14.21
N PRO A 119 -11.28 -15.98 -15.46
CA PRO A 119 -12.23 -17.02 -15.77
C PRO A 119 -12.03 -18.20 -14.80
N PRO A 120 -13.11 -18.86 -14.34
CA PRO A 120 -12.99 -19.99 -13.44
C PRO A 120 -12.04 -21.02 -14.05
N THR A 121 -11.02 -21.41 -13.29
CA THR A 121 -10.05 -22.41 -13.74
C THR A 121 -10.78 -23.73 -13.97
N THR A 122 -11.00 -24.08 -15.23
CA THR A 122 -11.45 -25.42 -15.58
C THR A 122 -10.28 -26.35 -15.36
N CYS A 123 -10.28 -27.03 -14.21
CA CYS A 123 -9.40 -28.15 -13.95
C CYS A 123 -9.71 -29.28 -14.93
N ASP A 124 -9.12 -29.25 -16.12
CA ASP A 124 -9.08 -30.39 -17.01
C ASP A 124 -8.13 -31.43 -16.39
N ARG A 125 -8.67 -32.24 -15.47
CA ARG A 125 -8.04 -33.50 -15.11
C ARG A 125 -8.06 -34.37 -16.37
N LYS A 126 -6.96 -34.36 -17.12
CA LYS A 126 -6.63 -35.40 -18.09
C LYS A 126 -6.72 -36.74 -17.37
N SER A 127 -7.82 -37.46 -17.57
CA SER A 127 -7.89 -38.88 -17.28
C SER A 127 -7.04 -39.60 -18.34
N THR A 128 -5.76 -39.78 -18.04
CA THR A 128 -4.99 -40.87 -18.65
C THR A 128 -5.57 -42.17 -18.07
N LEU A 129 -6.31 -42.90 -18.89
CA LEU A 129 -6.56 -44.33 -18.69
C LEU A 129 -5.56 -45.06 -19.59
N ASP A 130 -4.81 -45.98 -18.97
CA ASP A 130 -3.80 -46.86 -19.56
C ASP A 130 -4.31 -47.67 -20.76
#